data_AF-R7NGP4-F1
#
_entry.id   AF-R7NGP4-F1
#
_cell.length_a   1.000
_cell.length_b   1.000
_cell.length_c   1.000
_cell.angle_alpha   90.00
_cell.angle_beta   90.00
_cell.angle_gamma   90.00
#
_symmetry.space_group_name_H-M   'P 1'
#
loop_
_entity.id
_entity.type
_entity.pdbx_description
1 polymer ?
#
loop_
_entity_poly.entity_id
_entity_poly.type
_entity_poly.pdbx_seq_one_letter_code
_entity_poly.pdbx_strand_id
1 'polypeptide(L)'
;MEFQTLKRSHLKRNIIVGVLVLGIISAVVLNFTRAKYRTTQSIPLVNGIINYSPGDIIISAYFNNELLENFPTKDDEYAVETVTCDNGASATFNEKEWKLEIDNLVTRGTKCNIYFREKEYAKDFILAGKEILTRDNFEIAIDYNTNGTIFEDKDDDGTTYYFAGNTTENYLQFGGFYWRIVRINGDNSIRIIYQGTSADSTGSAASIGHTDFNPITDNMYVGYMYASNEVHGLSNDSTIKKVVDDWYEENLYNTEYENYIDVDAGFCGDRDPYLRDSENEYIPGGGTGTTTTYYGAAYRVYKKHQPTFICKYTEDLYTTKFSFKGNKVLKYPIGLITADEVYYAGSKTSTENDYYLITGEDFWTISPLGFWADMKKDIRVFTVYASGELDYIGIQSTDGAVRPVINLKADIKLIGSGIMSDPYRIKGAE
;
A
#
# COMPACT_ATOMS: atom_id res chain seq x y z
N MET A 1 -63.37 -57.75 42.02
CA MET A 1 -63.04 -56.52 42.74
C MET A 1 -61.53 -56.46 42.81
N GLU A 2 -60.89 -55.84 41.82
CA GLU A 2 -59.45 -55.60 41.83
C GLU A 2 -59.15 -54.21 41.26
N PHE A 3 -58.25 -53.54 41.96
CA PHE A 3 -58.07 -52.10 42.00
C PHE A 3 -57.16 -51.56 40.89
N GLN A 4 -57.42 -50.30 40.55
CA GLN A 4 -56.62 -49.41 39.71
C GLN A 4 -55.12 -49.38 40.10
N THR A 5 -54.24 -49.86 39.21
CA THR A 5 -52.78 -49.67 39.39
C THR A 5 -52.01 -49.38 38.10
N LEU A 6 -52.63 -48.78 37.06
CA LEU A 6 -51.94 -48.54 35.78
C LEU A 6 -52.03 -47.11 35.20
N LYS A 7 -52.39 -46.09 35.99
CA LYS A 7 -52.33 -44.67 35.53
C LYS A 7 -51.38 -43.75 36.32
N ARG A 8 -50.69 -44.25 37.36
CA ARG A 8 -49.84 -43.40 38.23
C ARG A 8 -48.40 -43.22 37.73
N SER A 9 -47.91 -44.11 36.85
CA SER A 9 -46.52 -44.12 36.37
C SER A 9 -46.25 -43.03 35.32
N HIS A 10 -47.08 -42.95 34.27
CA HIS A 10 -46.90 -41.95 33.21
C HIS A 10 -47.13 -40.51 33.69
N LEU A 11 -48.06 -40.31 34.65
CA LEU A 11 -48.30 -38.99 35.24
C LEU A 11 -47.06 -38.49 35.99
N LYS A 12 -46.44 -39.34 36.83
CA LYS A 12 -45.22 -38.99 37.55
C LYS A 12 -44.05 -38.72 36.60
N ARG A 13 -43.88 -39.52 35.54
CA ARG A 13 -42.83 -39.33 34.54
C ARG A 13 -43.01 -38.02 33.78
N ASN A 14 -44.24 -37.70 33.36
CA ASN A 14 -44.51 -36.48 32.61
C ASN A 14 -44.40 -35.21 33.49
N ILE A 15 -44.72 -35.31 34.79
CA ILE A 15 -44.49 -34.22 35.75
C ILE A 15 -42.98 -33.98 35.95
N ILE A 16 -42.18 -35.05 36.09
CA ILE A 16 -40.73 -34.91 36.26
C ILE A 16 -40.06 -34.30 35.02
N VAL A 17 -40.48 -34.71 33.81
CA VAL A 17 -39.99 -34.12 32.55
C VAL A 17 -40.40 -32.65 32.44
N GLY A 18 -41.64 -32.30 32.81
CA GLY A 18 -42.09 -30.91 32.83
C GLY A 18 -41.28 -30.01 33.77
N VAL A 19 -40.94 -30.51 34.96
CA VAL A 19 -40.11 -29.77 35.94
C VAL A 19 -38.67 -29.61 35.44
N LEU A 20 -38.10 -30.62 34.80
CA LEU A 20 -36.76 -30.54 34.20
C LEU A 20 -36.69 -29.54 33.05
N VAL A 21 -37.70 -29.54 32.17
CA VAL A 21 -37.79 -28.57 31.06
C VAL A 21 -37.97 -27.14 31.59
N LEU A 22 -38.80 -26.94 32.62
CA LEU A 22 -38.94 -25.64 33.28
C LEU A 22 -37.63 -25.17 33.94
N GLY A 23 -36.87 -26.07 34.56
CA GLY A 23 -35.55 -25.75 35.13
C GLY A 23 -34.54 -25.31 34.08
N ILE A 24 -34.49 -26.01 32.93
CA ILE A 24 -33.59 -25.67 31.82
C ILE A 24 -34.00 -24.34 31.18
N ILE A 25 -35.31 -24.11 30.94
CA ILE A 25 -35.80 -22.82 30.42
C ILE A 25 -35.49 -21.69 31.40
N SER A 26 -35.68 -21.90 32.71
CA SER A 26 -35.34 -20.89 33.72
C SER A 26 -33.83 -20.60 33.77
N ALA A 27 -32.98 -21.60 33.59
CA ALA A 27 -31.53 -21.41 33.53
C ALA A 27 -31.05 -20.70 32.25
N VAL A 28 -31.71 -20.97 31.11
CA VAL A 28 -31.48 -20.27 29.84
C VAL A 28 -31.97 -18.83 29.95
N VAL A 29 -33.16 -18.58 30.49
CA VAL A 29 -33.69 -17.23 30.72
C VAL A 29 -32.79 -16.45 31.69
N LEU A 30 -32.36 -17.05 32.81
CA LEU A 30 -31.49 -16.38 33.78
C LEU A 30 -30.09 -16.08 33.22
N ASN A 31 -29.53 -16.94 32.36
CA ASN A 31 -28.24 -16.67 31.70
C ASN A 31 -28.35 -15.69 30.51
N PHE A 32 -29.44 -15.71 29.73
CA PHE A 32 -29.69 -14.71 28.67
C PHE A 32 -30.14 -13.35 29.22
N THR A 33 -30.68 -13.28 30.45
CA THR A 33 -30.93 -12.00 31.15
C THR A 33 -29.67 -11.37 31.77
N ARG A 34 -28.49 -12.00 31.61
CA ARG A 34 -27.20 -11.32 31.77
C ARG A 34 -26.68 -10.72 30.47
N ALA A 35 -27.58 -10.39 29.53
CA ALA A 35 -27.32 -9.28 28.62
C ALA A 35 -26.93 -8.05 29.44
N LYS A 36 -25.81 -7.42 29.09
CA LYS A 36 -25.34 -6.15 29.68
C LYS A 36 -26.52 -5.18 29.72
N TYR A 37 -27.06 -4.93 30.91
CA TYR A 37 -27.96 -3.81 31.12
C TYR A 37 -27.17 -2.52 30.86
N ARG A 38 -27.44 -1.85 29.74
CA ARG A 38 -27.38 -0.39 29.71
C ARG A 38 -28.65 0.09 30.40
N THR A 39 -28.49 0.89 31.44
CA THR A 39 -29.61 1.57 32.09
C THR A 39 -30.10 2.69 31.16
N THR A 40 -30.96 2.38 30.21
CA THR A 40 -31.76 3.40 29.51
C THR A 40 -33.07 3.56 30.27
N GLN A 41 -33.18 4.65 31.05
CA GLN A 41 -34.49 5.08 31.55
C GLN A 41 -35.19 5.87 30.45
N SER A 42 -36.32 5.34 29.96
CA SER A 42 -37.36 6.16 29.33
C SER A 42 -38.48 6.35 30.35
N ILE A 43 -38.88 7.61 30.56
CA ILE A 43 -39.96 7.97 31.48
C ILE A 43 -41.16 8.38 30.63
N PRO A 44 -42.37 7.81 30.86
CA PRO A 44 -43.57 8.32 30.23
C PRO A 44 -43.97 9.65 30.88
N LEU A 45 -44.25 10.64 30.06
CA LEU A 45 -44.61 12.01 30.47
C LEU A 45 -46.00 12.06 31.11
N VAL A 46 -46.05 12.11 32.44
CA VAL A 46 -47.16 12.67 33.23
C VAL A 46 -46.55 13.44 34.40
N ASN A 47 -46.37 14.75 34.20
CA ASN A 47 -45.97 15.77 35.19
C ASN A 47 -44.81 15.42 36.14
N GLY A 48 -43.58 15.72 35.70
CA GLY A 48 -42.39 15.81 36.56
C GLY A 48 -41.17 16.35 35.79
N ILE A 49 -40.36 17.18 36.45
CA ILE A 49 -39.08 17.67 35.90
C ILE A 49 -38.03 16.58 36.10
N ILE A 50 -37.36 16.16 35.03
CA ILE A 50 -36.24 15.22 35.09
C ILE A 50 -34.97 16.02 35.36
N ASN A 51 -34.37 15.87 36.53
CA ASN A 51 -33.02 16.34 36.79
C ASN A 51 -32.04 15.27 36.31
N TYR A 52 -31.55 15.43 35.08
CA TYR A 52 -30.39 14.67 34.60
C TYR A 52 -29.12 15.42 35.02
N SER A 53 -28.15 14.74 35.63
CA SER A 53 -26.79 15.29 35.76
C SER A 53 -26.02 14.82 34.52
N PRO A 54 -25.66 15.70 33.58
CA PRO A 54 -24.82 15.30 32.44
C PRO A 54 -23.48 14.77 32.96
N GLY A 55 -22.85 13.85 32.22
CA GLY A 55 -21.41 13.65 32.34
C GLY A 55 -20.69 14.99 32.11
N ASP A 56 -19.51 15.17 32.71
CA ASP A 56 -18.76 16.43 32.61
C ASP A 56 -18.48 16.82 31.13
N ILE A 57 -18.44 15.82 30.24
CA ILE A 57 -18.39 15.95 28.79
C ILE A 57 -19.29 14.93 28.10
N ILE A 58 -19.92 15.30 26.98
CA ILE A 58 -20.70 14.43 26.12
C ILE A 58 -20.06 14.45 24.73
N ILE A 59 -19.73 13.27 24.20
CA ILE A 59 -19.19 13.14 22.85
C ILE A 59 -20.20 12.34 22.03
N SER A 60 -20.58 12.87 20.86
CA SER A 60 -21.48 12.21 19.90
C SER A 60 -20.81 12.05 18.55
N ALA A 61 -21.06 10.95 17.87
CA ALA A 61 -20.59 10.71 16.50
C ALA A 61 -21.78 10.71 15.54
N TYR A 62 -21.61 11.36 14.40
CA TYR A 62 -22.60 11.40 13.32
C TYR A 62 -21.96 10.87 12.04
N PHE A 63 -22.71 10.16 11.20
CA PHE A 63 -22.30 9.81 9.84
C PHE A 63 -23.34 10.34 8.88
N ASN A 64 -22.93 11.13 7.88
CA ASN A 64 -23.85 11.79 6.94
C ASN A 64 -25.00 12.54 7.66
N ASN A 65 -24.67 13.22 8.76
CA ASN A 65 -25.60 13.93 9.67
C ASN A 65 -26.60 13.06 10.47
N GLU A 66 -26.48 11.73 10.43
CA GLU A 66 -27.27 10.83 11.27
C GLU A 66 -26.48 10.40 12.50
N LEU A 67 -27.11 10.46 13.69
CA LEU A 67 -26.46 10.08 14.95
C LEU A 67 -26.14 8.58 14.94
N LEU A 68 -24.87 8.25 15.14
CA LEU A 68 -24.42 6.88 15.26
C LEU A 68 -24.69 6.32 16.66
N GLU A 69 -25.14 5.07 16.72
CA GLU A 69 -25.33 4.36 18.00
C GLU A 69 -24.00 4.01 18.68
N ASN A 70 -22.98 3.70 17.86
CA ASN A 70 -21.63 3.36 18.28
C ASN A 70 -20.63 4.30 17.60
N PHE A 71 -19.55 4.64 18.30
CA PHE A 71 -18.46 5.39 17.69
C PHE A 71 -17.79 4.53 16.61
N PRO A 72 -17.48 5.13 15.44
CA PRO A 72 -16.66 4.48 14.44
C PRO A 72 -15.29 4.07 15.00
N THR A 73 -14.80 2.97 14.49
CA THR A 73 -13.46 2.45 14.63
C THR A 73 -12.62 2.86 13.43
N LYS A 74 -11.30 2.74 13.56
CA LYS A 74 -10.37 3.04 12.47
C LYS A 74 -10.61 2.18 11.22
N ASP A 75 -11.26 1.03 11.39
CA ASP A 75 -11.53 0.07 10.32
C ASP A 75 -12.81 0.41 9.54
N ASP A 76 -13.64 1.35 10.00
CA ASP A 76 -14.97 1.63 9.42
C ASP A 76 -14.95 2.47 8.12
N GLU A 77 -13.82 2.59 7.40
CA GLU A 77 -13.67 3.36 6.15
C GLU A 77 -14.30 4.78 6.20
N TYR A 78 -14.24 5.45 7.35
CA TYR A 78 -14.75 6.81 7.52
C TYR A 78 -13.63 7.83 7.63
N ALA A 79 -13.91 9.04 7.16
CA ALA A 79 -13.08 10.23 7.37
C ALA A 79 -13.83 11.24 8.25
N VAL A 80 -13.10 12.05 9.02
CA VAL A 80 -13.72 13.11 9.82
C VAL A 80 -13.97 14.32 8.92
N GLU A 81 -15.22 14.75 8.88
CA GLU A 81 -15.64 15.96 8.18
C GLU A 81 -15.39 17.19 9.05
N THR A 82 -15.84 17.16 10.30
CA THR A 82 -15.66 18.27 11.24
C THR A 82 -15.89 17.84 12.68
N VAL A 83 -15.34 18.60 13.62
CA VAL A 83 -15.61 18.47 15.05
C VAL A 83 -16.12 19.81 15.57
N THR A 84 -17.27 19.81 16.23
CA THR A 84 -17.84 21.02 16.84
C THR A 84 -18.09 20.79 18.32
N CYS A 85 -17.71 21.76 19.15
CA CYS A 85 -17.98 21.74 20.58
C CYS A 85 -18.77 22.98 21.01
N ASP A 86 -19.56 22.86 22.07
CA ASP A 86 -20.22 23.99 22.73
C ASP A 86 -19.40 24.57 23.90
N ASN A 87 -19.97 25.57 24.59
CA ASN A 87 -19.39 26.20 25.78
C ASN A 87 -17.96 26.76 25.62
N GLY A 88 -17.58 27.14 24.39
CA GLY A 88 -16.27 27.71 24.10
C GLY A 88 -15.12 26.70 24.09
N ALA A 89 -15.40 25.40 24.20
CA ALA A 89 -14.41 24.36 23.94
C ALA A 89 -14.13 24.23 22.43
N SER A 90 -12.97 23.71 22.09
CA SER A 90 -12.58 23.34 20.73
C SER A 90 -12.03 21.92 20.71
N ALA A 91 -12.12 21.24 19.58
CA ALA A 91 -11.58 19.90 19.47
C ALA A 91 -11.09 19.59 18.06
N THR A 92 -10.11 18.69 17.98
CA THR A 92 -9.54 18.17 16.74
C THR A 92 -9.53 16.65 16.81
N PHE A 93 -9.65 15.99 15.65
CA PHE A 93 -9.56 14.54 15.56
C PHE A 93 -8.33 14.14 14.74
N ASN A 94 -7.47 13.32 15.32
CA ASN A 94 -6.33 12.72 14.66
C ASN A 94 -6.76 11.36 14.08
N GLU A 95 -7.01 11.30 12.78
CA GLU A 95 -7.44 10.07 12.08
C GLU A 95 -6.35 8.98 12.05
N LYS A 96 -5.07 9.36 12.11
CA LYS A 96 -3.95 8.40 12.10
C LYS A 96 -3.91 7.58 13.40
N GLU A 97 -4.03 8.27 14.53
CA GLU A 97 -4.04 7.66 15.87
C GLU A 97 -5.45 7.30 16.36
N TRP A 98 -6.47 7.69 15.60
CA TRP A 98 -7.89 7.56 15.96
C TRP A 98 -8.22 8.20 17.32
N LYS A 99 -7.77 9.45 17.50
CA LYS A 99 -7.76 10.15 18.79
C LYS A 99 -8.45 11.52 18.69
N LEU A 100 -9.36 11.80 19.62
CA LEU A 100 -9.96 13.12 19.79
C LEU A 100 -9.16 13.91 20.85
N GLU A 101 -8.76 15.14 20.50
CA GLU A 101 -8.11 16.08 21.40
C GLU A 101 -9.04 17.27 21.63
N ILE A 102 -9.24 17.65 22.89
CA ILE A 102 -10.20 18.69 23.29
C ILE A 102 -9.48 19.73 24.13
N ASP A 103 -9.63 20.98 23.73
CA ASP A 103 -9.05 22.16 24.36
C ASP A 103 -10.13 23.05 24.97
N ASN A 104 -9.72 23.88 25.94
CA ASN A 104 -10.57 24.88 26.60
C ASN A 104 -11.83 24.30 27.28
N LEU A 105 -11.73 23.09 27.82
CA LEU A 105 -12.80 22.44 28.56
C LEU A 105 -12.98 23.06 29.97
N VAL A 106 -13.70 24.18 30.04
CA VAL A 106 -13.91 24.94 31.29
C VAL A 106 -15.30 24.79 31.90
N THR A 107 -16.29 24.38 31.11
CA THR A 107 -17.70 24.29 31.53
C THR A 107 -18.17 22.85 31.55
N ARG A 108 -18.84 22.44 32.65
CA ARG A 108 -19.42 21.10 32.77
C ARG A 108 -20.58 20.89 31.81
N GLY A 109 -20.73 19.68 31.31
CA GLY A 109 -21.77 19.32 30.35
C GLY A 109 -21.48 19.80 28.94
N THR A 110 -20.22 20.11 28.64
CA THR A 110 -19.77 20.45 27.27
C THR A 110 -20.03 19.28 26.34
N LYS A 111 -20.58 19.58 25.17
CA LYS A 111 -20.89 18.62 24.12
C LYS A 111 -19.97 18.84 22.94
N CYS A 112 -19.32 17.77 22.49
CA CYS A 112 -18.56 17.73 21.25
C CYS A 112 -19.20 16.73 20.29
N ASN A 113 -19.48 17.16 19.07
CA ASN A 113 -20.04 16.37 17.99
C ASN A 113 -18.95 16.15 16.94
N ILE A 114 -18.67 14.89 16.62
CA ILE A 114 -17.76 14.48 15.55
C ILE A 114 -18.63 14.07 14.38
N TYR A 115 -18.43 14.70 13.23
CA TYR A 115 -19.14 14.38 11.99
C TYR A 115 -18.18 13.60 11.10
N PHE A 116 -18.58 12.39 10.77
CA PHE A 116 -17.91 11.49 9.85
C PHE A 116 -18.63 11.49 8.51
N ARG A 117 -17.84 11.22 7.47
CA ARG A 117 -18.28 11.01 6.10
C ARG A 117 -17.61 9.77 5.54
N GLU A 118 -18.11 9.28 4.41
CA GLU A 118 -17.47 8.20 3.68
C GLU A 118 -16.05 8.60 3.25
N LYS A 119 -15.09 7.69 3.43
CA LYS A 119 -13.72 7.91 3.00
C LYS A 119 -13.66 7.74 1.48
N GLU A 120 -13.32 8.82 0.79
CA GLU A 120 -13.12 8.80 -0.66
C GLU A 120 -11.68 8.38 -0.95
N TYR A 121 -11.50 7.35 -1.77
CA TYR A 121 -10.17 6.91 -2.20
C TYR A 121 -9.87 7.39 -3.61
N ALA A 122 -8.62 7.79 -3.83
CA ALA A 122 -8.13 8.20 -5.14
C ALA A 122 -8.25 7.08 -6.19
N LYS A 123 -8.17 5.80 -5.75
CA LYS A 123 -8.37 4.64 -6.61
C LYS A 123 -9.74 4.65 -7.29
N ASP A 124 -10.81 5.03 -6.58
CA ASP A 124 -12.17 4.92 -7.12
C ASP A 124 -12.35 5.91 -8.25
N PHE A 125 -11.68 7.07 -8.16
CA PHE A 125 -11.62 8.06 -9.22
C PHE A 125 -10.83 7.57 -10.44
N ILE A 126 -9.67 6.95 -10.25
CA ILE A 126 -8.83 6.42 -11.35
C ILE A 126 -9.51 5.25 -12.06
N LEU A 127 -10.16 4.36 -11.30
CA LEU A 127 -10.84 3.16 -11.80
C LEU A 127 -12.20 3.47 -12.45
N ALA A 128 -12.76 4.66 -12.21
CA ALA A 128 -14.07 5.04 -12.72
C ALA A 128 -14.16 4.89 -14.24
N GLY A 129 -15.07 4.03 -14.70
CA GLY A 129 -15.30 3.79 -16.12
C GLY A 129 -14.24 2.95 -16.82
N LYS A 130 -13.27 2.36 -16.10
CA LYS A 130 -12.31 1.40 -16.65
C LYS A 130 -12.86 -0.03 -16.63
N GLU A 131 -12.51 -0.81 -17.63
CA GLU A 131 -12.62 -2.27 -17.61
C GLU A 131 -11.46 -2.84 -16.79
N ILE A 132 -11.77 -3.70 -15.81
CA ILE A 132 -10.78 -4.36 -14.96
C ILE A 132 -10.59 -5.79 -15.46
N LEU A 133 -9.34 -6.16 -15.80
CA LEU A 133 -8.97 -7.48 -16.33
C LEU A 133 -7.88 -8.16 -15.49
N THR A 134 -7.79 -9.48 -15.56
CA THR A 134 -6.63 -10.24 -15.06
C THR A 134 -5.73 -10.65 -16.22
N ARG A 135 -4.42 -10.83 -15.94
CA ARG A 135 -3.45 -11.31 -16.91
C ARG A 135 -2.80 -12.60 -16.40
N ASP A 136 -3.16 -13.72 -17.02
CA ASP A 136 -2.64 -15.03 -16.61
C ASP A 136 -1.40 -15.46 -17.41
N ASN A 137 -1.07 -14.72 -18.49
CA ASN A 137 0.05 -15.05 -19.37
C ASN A 137 0.99 -13.85 -19.58
N PHE A 138 2.24 -14.06 -19.19
CA PHE A 138 3.33 -13.10 -19.24
C PHE A 138 4.38 -13.46 -20.31
N GLU A 139 4.16 -14.51 -21.09
CA GLU A 139 5.00 -14.86 -22.25
C GLU A 139 4.83 -13.87 -23.43
N ILE A 140 3.68 -13.19 -23.47
CA ILE A 140 3.30 -12.23 -24.51
C ILE A 140 3.37 -10.82 -23.91
N ALA A 141 4.12 -9.91 -24.55
CA ALA A 141 4.18 -8.50 -24.18
C ALA A 141 2.82 -7.82 -24.36
N ILE A 142 2.57 -6.73 -23.63
CA ILE A 142 1.45 -5.83 -23.92
C ILE A 142 2.07 -4.59 -24.54
N ASP A 143 2.04 -4.53 -25.86
CA ASP A 143 2.63 -3.49 -26.70
C ASP A 143 1.56 -2.70 -27.49
N TYR A 144 0.30 -2.84 -27.09
CA TYR A 144 -0.86 -2.25 -27.73
C TYR A 144 -1.60 -1.31 -26.78
N ASN A 145 -2.60 -0.60 -27.33
CA ASN A 145 -3.36 0.40 -26.59
C ASN A 145 -4.38 -0.24 -25.66
N THR A 146 -4.29 0.17 -24.40
CA THR A 146 -5.06 -0.31 -23.25
C THR A 146 -5.84 0.84 -22.59
N ASN A 147 -6.08 1.93 -23.31
CA ASN A 147 -6.95 3.00 -22.82
C ASN A 147 -8.34 2.44 -22.49
N GLY A 148 -8.90 2.90 -21.37
CA GLY A 148 -10.14 2.35 -20.81
C GLY A 148 -9.96 1.02 -20.09
N THR A 149 -8.76 0.44 -20.03
CA THR A 149 -8.50 -0.84 -19.35
C THR A 149 -7.47 -0.66 -18.24
N ILE A 150 -7.67 -1.37 -17.13
CA ILE A 150 -6.69 -1.55 -16.07
C ILE A 150 -6.63 -3.03 -15.70
N PHE A 151 -5.48 -3.50 -15.27
CA PHE A 151 -5.31 -4.89 -14.88
C PHE A 151 -5.25 -5.01 -13.36
N GLU A 152 -5.64 -6.16 -12.82
CA GLU A 152 -5.54 -6.46 -11.39
C GLU A 152 -4.68 -7.70 -11.11
N ASP A 153 -4.05 -7.70 -9.94
CA ASP A 153 -3.33 -8.84 -9.35
C ASP A 153 -3.29 -8.69 -7.82
N LYS A 154 -2.41 -9.42 -7.13
CA LYS A 154 -2.16 -9.35 -5.69
C LYS A 154 -0.76 -8.85 -5.38
N ASP A 155 -0.68 -8.01 -4.36
CA ASP A 155 0.57 -7.68 -3.66
C ASP A 155 0.47 -8.07 -2.17
N ASP A 156 1.46 -7.66 -1.38
CA ASP A 156 1.55 -8.03 0.04
C ASP A 156 0.39 -7.47 0.88
N ASP A 157 -0.30 -6.43 0.40
CA ASP A 157 -1.34 -5.70 1.14
C ASP A 157 -2.76 -5.99 0.63
N GLY A 158 -2.92 -6.49 -0.60
CA GLY A 158 -4.23 -6.80 -1.14
C GLY A 158 -4.31 -6.85 -2.66
N THR A 159 -5.46 -6.42 -3.20
CA THR A 159 -5.64 -6.28 -4.65
C THR A 159 -4.92 -5.04 -5.14
N THR A 160 -3.99 -5.21 -6.06
CA THR A 160 -3.31 -4.11 -6.76
C THR A 160 -3.88 -3.96 -8.17
N TYR A 161 -3.97 -2.73 -8.66
CA TYR A 161 -4.42 -2.41 -10.01
C TYR A 161 -3.32 -1.69 -10.77
N TYR A 162 -2.96 -2.12 -11.97
CA TYR A 162 -1.80 -1.59 -12.69
C TYR A 162 -2.14 -1.23 -14.15
N PHE A 163 -1.44 -0.21 -14.63
CA PHE A 163 -1.46 0.16 -16.04
C PHE A 163 -0.48 -0.72 -16.81
N ALA A 164 -0.80 -1.07 -18.06
CA ALA A 164 0.07 -1.81 -18.97
C ALA A 164 -0.09 -1.32 -20.40
N GLY A 165 0.82 -1.65 -21.31
CA GLY A 165 0.73 -1.27 -22.72
C GLY A 165 1.03 0.20 -23.00
N ASN A 166 0.70 0.67 -24.19
CA ASN A 166 0.91 2.06 -24.58
C ASN A 166 -0.26 2.99 -24.16
N THR A 167 -0.74 2.82 -22.92
CA THR A 167 -1.79 3.67 -22.36
C THR A 167 -1.39 5.14 -22.31
N THR A 168 -2.34 6.01 -22.58
CA THR A 168 -2.19 7.47 -22.53
C THR A 168 -2.98 8.11 -21.39
N GLU A 169 -3.54 7.31 -20.47
CA GLU A 169 -4.51 7.74 -19.45
C GLU A 169 -3.99 7.63 -18.01
N ASN A 170 -2.67 7.58 -17.84
CA ASN A 170 -1.98 7.44 -16.56
C ASN A 170 -0.96 8.56 -16.28
N TYR A 171 -1.18 9.76 -16.82
CA TYR A 171 -0.41 10.95 -16.48
C TYR A 171 -0.89 11.56 -15.17
N LEU A 172 0.05 11.96 -14.32
CA LEU A 172 -0.21 12.67 -13.07
C LEU A 172 0.78 13.84 -12.93
N GLN A 173 0.31 14.99 -12.44
CA GLN A 173 1.13 16.13 -12.08
C GLN A 173 1.12 16.34 -10.57
N PHE A 174 2.30 16.41 -9.97
CA PHE A 174 2.49 16.59 -8.54
C PHE A 174 3.86 17.19 -8.25
N GLY A 175 3.93 18.14 -7.32
CA GLY A 175 5.20 18.75 -6.90
C GLY A 175 5.88 19.62 -7.96
N GLY A 176 5.13 20.09 -8.97
CA GLY A 176 5.71 20.77 -10.14
C GLY A 176 6.29 19.83 -11.21
N PHE A 177 6.18 18.52 -11.02
CA PHE A 177 6.69 17.50 -11.93
C PHE A 177 5.58 16.65 -12.55
N TYR A 178 5.91 15.99 -13.65
CA TYR A 178 5.05 15.01 -14.29
C TYR A 178 5.48 13.60 -13.93
N TRP A 179 4.49 12.73 -13.82
CA TRP A 179 4.64 11.35 -13.40
C TRP A 179 3.77 10.43 -14.26
N ARG A 180 4.16 9.16 -14.34
CA ARG A 180 3.30 8.08 -14.82
C ARG A 180 2.80 7.28 -13.63
N ILE A 181 1.52 7.00 -13.55
CA ILE A 181 0.98 6.03 -12.58
C ILE A 181 1.38 4.63 -13.04
N VAL A 182 2.07 3.91 -12.16
CA VAL A 182 2.47 2.52 -12.36
C VAL A 182 1.33 1.61 -11.91
N ARG A 183 0.94 1.75 -10.65
CA ARG A 183 -0.11 0.95 -10.04
C ARG A 183 -0.75 1.65 -8.84
N ILE A 184 -1.94 1.20 -8.48
CA ILE A 184 -2.57 1.37 -7.18
C ILE A 184 -2.18 0.13 -6.38
N ASN A 185 -1.45 0.30 -5.28
CA ASN A 185 -1.01 -0.79 -4.40
C ASN A 185 -2.21 -1.41 -3.65
N GLY A 186 -2.03 -2.57 -3.04
CA GLY A 186 -3.08 -3.26 -2.27
C GLY A 186 -3.56 -2.49 -1.04
N ASP A 187 -2.72 -1.61 -0.48
CA ASP A 187 -3.10 -0.65 0.57
C ASP A 187 -3.80 0.61 0.02
N ASN A 188 -4.11 0.64 -1.28
CA ASN A 188 -4.74 1.71 -2.04
C ASN A 188 -3.87 2.96 -2.27
N SER A 189 -2.60 2.97 -1.84
CA SER A 189 -1.65 4.04 -2.21
C SER A 189 -1.33 3.99 -3.70
N ILE A 190 -0.98 5.15 -4.30
CA ILE A 190 -0.74 5.26 -5.75
C ILE A 190 0.75 5.35 -6.02
N ARG A 191 1.31 4.32 -6.67
CA ARG A 191 2.71 4.28 -7.09
C ARG A 191 2.91 5.03 -8.40
N ILE A 192 3.81 6.02 -8.37
CA ILE A 192 4.12 6.88 -9.52
C ILE A 192 5.62 6.92 -9.80
N ILE A 193 5.99 6.95 -11.08
CA ILE A 193 7.37 7.08 -11.57
C ILE A 193 7.57 8.41 -12.29
N TYR A 194 8.71 9.05 -12.05
CA TYR A 194 9.05 10.35 -12.59
C TYR A 194 9.07 10.36 -14.13
N GLN A 195 8.52 11.44 -14.72
CA GLN A 195 8.44 11.71 -16.16
C GLN A 195 8.83 13.17 -16.47
N GLY A 196 9.79 13.74 -15.74
CA GLY A 196 10.32 15.06 -16.07
C GLY A 196 9.46 16.24 -15.64
N THR A 197 9.79 17.41 -16.21
CA THR A 197 9.12 18.70 -15.96
C THR A 197 8.05 19.02 -17.01
N SER A 198 7.87 18.15 -18.01
CA SER A 198 6.77 18.20 -18.98
C SER A 198 6.17 16.81 -19.21
N ALA A 199 4.88 16.74 -19.54
CA ALA A 199 4.21 15.45 -19.75
C ALA A 199 4.76 14.65 -20.94
N ASP A 200 5.37 15.32 -21.91
CA ASP A 200 5.99 14.76 -23.12
C ASP A 200 7.52 14.59 -23.00
N SER A 201 8.08 14.73 -21.79
CA SER A 201 9.52 14.56 -21.58
C SER A 201 9.98 13.16 -22.03
N THR A 202 11.04 13.12 -22.83
CA THR A 202 11.72 11.91 -23.32
C THR A 202 13.24 12.04 -23.13
N GLY A 203 13.97 10.93 -23.26
CA GLY A 203 15.41 10.85 -23.01
C GLY A 203 15.76 11.43 -21.65
N SER A 204 16.84 12.21 -21.61
CA SER A 204 17.40 12.77 -20.36
C SER A 204 16.47 13.74 -19.64
N ALA A 205 15.43 14.25 -20.33
CA ALA A 205 14.43 15.11 -19.70
C ALA A 205 13.44 14.31 -18.82
N ALA A 206 13.31 13.00 -19.05
CA ALA A 206 12.40 12.11 -18.30
C ALA A 206 13.07 11.47 -17.07
N SER A 207 14.30 11.87 -16.74
CA SER A 207 15.09 11.38 -15.61
C SER A 207 15.66 12.55 -14.79
N ILE A 208 16.25 12.25 -13.64
CA ILE A 208 16.91 13.23 -12.78
C ILE A 208 18.44 13.27 -12.98
N GLY A 209 18.91 12.66 -14.06
CA GLY A 209 20.33 12.47 -14.35
C GLY A 209 20.70 11.00 -14.51
N HIS A 210 22.01 10.77 -14.58
CA HIS A 210 22.62 9.46 -14.82
C HIS A 210 23.66 9.17 -13.74
N THR A 211 23.78 7.90 -13.35
CA THR A 211 24.77 7.46 -12.35
C THR A 211 25.02 5.97 -12.47
N ASP A 212 26.17 5.52 -11.96
CA ASP A 212 26.36 4.13 -11.59
C ASP A 212 25.40 3.70 -10.48
N PHE A 213 24.95 2.46 -10.52
CA PHE A 213 24.17 1.88 -9.44
C PHE A 213 25.02 1.80 -8.16
N ASN A 214 26.27 1.33 -8.28
CA ASN A 214 27.22 1.20 -7.16
C ASN A 214 28.69 1.08 -7.66
N PRO A 215 29.70 1.67 -6.96
CA PRO A 215 31.07 1.79 -7.46
C PRO A 215 31.97 0.54 -7.42
N ILE A 216 31.63 -0.55 -6.73
CA ILE A 216 32.56 -1.66 -6.45
C ILE A 216 31.94 -3.04 -6.78
N THR A 217 32.77 -3.97 -7.25
CA THR A 217 32.39 -5.33 -7.64
C THR A 217 32.64 -6.38 -6.53
N ASP A 218 31.75 -6.42 -5.54
CA ASP A 218 31.53 -7.52 -4.57
C ASP A 218 30.02 -7.80 -4.49
N ASN A 219 29.62 -9.02 -4.21
CA ASN A 219 28.22 -9.45 -4.22
C ASN A 219 27.29 -8.53 -3.39
N MET A 220 27.80 -7.95 -2.30
CA MET A 220 27.04 -7.00 -1.49
C MET A 220 26.53 -5.77 -2.28
N TYR A 221 27.22 -5.34 -3.33
CA TYR A 221 26.94 -4.08 -4.03
C TYR A 221 25.81 -4.14 -5.07
N VAL A 222 25.19 -5.31 -5.25
CA VAL A 222 24.05 -5.49 -6.18
C VAL A 222 22.77 -4.80 -5.70
N GLY A 223 22.69 -4.49 -4.39
CA GLY A 223 21.48 -3.97 -3.75
C GLY A 223 21.41 -2.45 -3.71
N TYR A 224 20.18 -1.94 -3.55
CA TYR A 224 19.90 -0.52 -3.30
C TYR A 224 20.54 0.01 -2.00
N MET A 225 20.70 -0.89 -1.02
CA MET A 225 21.52 -0.71 0.17
C MET A 225 22.39 -1.96 0.36
N TYR A 226 23.44 -1.88 1.17
CA TYR A 226 24.35 -3.01 1.39
C TYR A 226 25.09 -2.97 2.73
N ALA A 227 25.62 -4.11 3.15
CA ALA A 227 26.58 -4.24 4.25
C ALA A 227 27.56 -5.38 3.96
N SER A 228 28.74 -5.30 4.57
CA SER A 228 29.80 -6.28 4.34
C SER A 228 29.41 -7.65 4.86
N ASN A 229 29.50 -8.68 4.00
CA ASN A 229 29.18 -10.08 4.30
C ASN A 229 27.72 -10.32 4.76
N GLU A 230 26.79 -9.47 4.36
CA GLU A 230 25.36 -9.61 4.66
C GLU A 230 24.55 -9.55 3.37
N VAL A 231 23.81 -10.62 3.04
CA VAL A 231 22.95 -10.69 1.84
C VAL A 231 21.95 -9.54 1.81
N HIS A 232 21.30 -9.29 2.96
CA HIS A 232 20.29 -8.25 3.13
C HIS A 232 20.84 -7.05 3.90
N GLY A 233 22.14 -6.77 3.82
CA GLY A 233 22.76 -5.69 4.57
C GLY A 233 22.17 -4.31 4.28
N LEU A 234 22.03 -3.46 5.31
CA LEU A 234 21.32 -2.17 5.25
C LEU A 234 22.13 -0.98 5.78
N SER A 235 23.42 -1.16 6.10
CA SER A 235 24.20 -0.13 6.79
C SER A 235 24.80 0.94 5.87
N ASN A 236 24.80 0.72 4.55
CA ASN A 236 25.35 1.65 3.56
C ASN A 236 24.37 1.85 2.41
N ASP A 237 24.31 3.08 1.91
CA ASP A 237 23.55 3.44 0.72
C ASP A 237 24.36 3.18 -0.56
N SER A 238 23.70 2.66 -1.60
CA SER A 238 24.23 2.64 -2.96
C SER A 238 24.43 4.06 -3.52
N THR A 239 25.18 4.19 -4.63
CA THR A 239 25.34 5.52 -5.28
C THR A 239 24.01 6.03 -5.78
N ILE A 240 23.23 5.20 -6.47
CA ILE A 240 21.93 5.59 -6.99
C ILE A 240 20.94 5.99 -5.90
N LYS A 241 20.98 5.32 -4.73
CA LYS A 241 20.14 5.68 -3.59
C LYS A 241 20.42 7.11 -3.11
N LYS A 242 21.70 7.52 -3.05
CA LYS A 242 22.06 8.89 -2.66
C LYS A 242 21.48 9.90 -3.65
N VAL A 243 21.55 9.61 -4.95
CA VAL A 243 21.00 10.49 -6.00
C VAL A 243 19.50 10.70 -5.84
N VAL A 244 18.72 9.64 -5.58
CA VAL A 244 17.27 9.81 -5.37
C VAL A 244 16.93 10.43 -4.02
N ASP A 245 17.70 10.15 -2.96
CA ASP A 245 17.52 10.79 -1.66
C ASP A 245 17.79 12.30 -1.73
N ASP A 246 18.86 12.70 -2.40
CA ASP A 246 19.22 14.11 -2.62
C ASP A 246 18.13 14.82 -3.43
N TRP A 247 17.61 14.18 -4.49
CA TRP A 247 16.51 14.74 -5.27
C TRP A 247 15.24 14.94 -4.45
N TYR A 248 14.86 13.97 -3.59
CA TYR A 248 13.71 14.13 -2.71
C TYR A 248 13.93 15.28 -1.72
N GLU A 249 15.13 15.36 -1.12
CA GLU A 249 15.49 16.41 -0.16
C GLU A 249 15.40 17.81 -0.77
N GLU A 250 15.80 17.97 -2.04
CA GLU A 250 15.77 19.26 -2.74
C GLU A 250 14.36 19.67 -3.19
N ASN A 251 13.50 18.71 -3.53
CA ASN A 251 12.25 18.99 -4.26
C ASN A 251 10.97 18.78 -3.45
N LEU A 252 10.97 17.87 -2.48
CA LEU A 252 9.76 17.45 -1.77
C LEU A 252 9.88 17.61 -0.25
N TYR A 253 11.06 17.48 0.33
CA TYR A 253 11.25 17.60 1.78
C TYR A 253 11.00 19.03 2.30
N ASN A 254 10.36 19.14 3.49
CA ASN A 254 9.94 20.40 4.10
C ASN A 254 9.04 21.27 3.19
N THR A 255 8.28 20.63 2.30
CA THR A 255 7.25 21.27 1.49
C THR A 255 5.86 20.80 1.92
N GLU A 256 4.81 21.46 1.42
CA GLU A 256 3.44 21.00 1.63
C GLU A 256 3.14 19.65 0.96
N TYR A 257 3.96 19.24 -0.01
CA TYR A 257 3.77 18.00 -0.77
C TYR A 257 3.92 16.74 0.09
N GLU A 258 4.72 16.78 1.16
CA GLU A 258 4.88 15.64 2.08
C GLU A 258 3.55 15.21 2.72
N ASN A 259 2.56 16.11 2.79
CA ASN A 259 1.23 15.78 3.29
C ASN A 259 0.48 14.78 2.40
N TYR A 260 0.87 14.63 1.14
CA TYR A 260 0.22 13.75 0.16
C TYR A 260 1.01 12.48 -0.15
N ILE A 261 2.24 12.36 0.35
CA ILE A 261 3.14 11.23 0.11
C ILE A 261 2.90 10.15 1.16
N ASP A 262 2.76 8.91 0.70
CA ASP A 262 2.63 7.75 1.55
C ASP A 262 4.00 7.33 2.12
N VAL A 263 4.05 7.02 3.42
CA VAL A 263 5.28 6.66 4.13
C VAL A 263 5.33 5.19 4.54
N ASP A 264 4.24 4.45 4.30
CA ASP A 264 4.04 3.08 4.70
C ASP A 264 4.39 2.10 3.56
N ALA A 265 4.04 2.44 2.32
CA ALA A 265 4.34 1.70 1.10
C ALA A 265 5.85 1.56 0.88
N GLY A 266 6.30 0.32 0.59
CA GLY A 266 7.72 0.00 0.48
C GLY A 266 8.19 -0.32 -0.93
N PHE A 267 9.50 -0.31 -1.16
CA PHE A 267 10.14 -0.64 -2.43
C PHE A 267 10.88 -1.97 -2.28
N CYS A 268 10.60 -2.96 -3.13
CA CYS A 268 11.15 -4.31 -2.95
C CYS A 268 12.50 -4.47 -3.68
N GLY A 269 13.57 -4.70 -2.93
CA GLY A 269 14.90 -5.00 -3.48
C GLY A 269 15.10 -6.45 -3.93
N ASP A 270 14.29 -7.39 -3.45
CA ASP A 270 14.34 -8.84 -3.75
C ASP A 270 15.76 -9.44 -3.91
N ARG A 271 16.59 -9.32 -2.86
CA ARG A 271 17.93 -9.91 -2.81
C ARG A 271 17.90 -11.37 -2.36
N ASP A 272 16.85 -12.14 -2.74
CA ASP A 272 16.75 -13.59 -2.48
C ASP A 272 17.85 -14.35 -3.25
N PRO A 273 18.91 -14.85 -2.59
CA PRO A 273 20.04 -15.39 -3.31
C PRO A 273 19.83 -16.87 -3.64
N TYR A 274 20.15 -17.24 -4.86
CA TYR A 274 20.23 -18.64 -5.25
C TYR A 274 21.47 -18.94 -6.09
N LEU A 275 21.92 -20.19 -5.97
CA LEU A 275 22.96 -20.80 -6.76
C LEU A 275 22.35 -21.43 -8.01
N ARG A 276 23.07 -21.37 -9.12
CA ARG A 276 22.68 -22.08 -10.34
C ARG A 276 23.37 -23.44 -10.37
N ASP A 277 22.61 -24.51 -10.18
CA ASP A 277 23.11 -25.89 -10.28
C ASP A 277 22.47 -26.66 -11.47
N SER A 278 21.33 -26.19 -11.99
CA SER A 278 20.79 -26.60 -13.28
C SER A 278 19.76 -25.58 -13.80
N GLU A 279 19.38 -25.64 -15.09
CA GLU A 279 18.49 -24.65 -15.72
C GLU A 279 17.07 -24.57 -15.11
N ASN A 280 16.70 -25.50 -14.21
CA ASN A 280 15.32 -25.63 -13.71
C ASN A 280 15.20 -25.84 -12.19
N GLU A 281 16.27 -25.68 -11.41
CA GLU A 281 16.23 -25.92 -9.96
C GLU A 281 16.65 -24.68 -9.16
N TYR A 282 15.79 -24.28 -8.21
CA TYR A 282 16.07 -23.20 -7.28
C TYR A 282 16.88 -23.75 -6.09
N ILE A 283 18.14 -23.37 -5.99
CA ILE A 283 19.02 -23.78 -4.89
C ILE A 283 19.38 -22.57 -4.04
N PRO A 284 18.82 -22.42 -2.82
CA PRO A 284 19.13 -21.29 -1.95
C PRO A 284 20.63 -21.17 -1.64
N GLY A 285 21.17 -19.95 -1.64
CA GLY A 285 22.55 -19.68 -1.24
C GLY A 285 23.24 -18.59 -2.07
N GLY A 286 24.45 -18.21 -1.64
CA GLY A 286 25.21 -17.12 -2.25
C GLY A 286 25.01 -15.78 -1.52
N GLY A 287 25.02 -14.69 -2.28
CA GLY A 287 24.74 -13.32 -1.82
C GLY A 287 25.82 -12.68 -0.95
N THR A 288 26.96 -13.36 -0.75
CA THR A 288 28.10 -12.83 0.00
C THR A 288 29.43 -13.16 -0.67
N GLY A 289 30.40 -12.25 -0.49
CA GLY A 289 31.77 -12.40 -0.95
C GLY A 289 31.87 -12.60 -2.47
N THR A 290 32.54 -13.68 -2.88
CA THR A 290 32.80 -13.98 -4.31
C THR A 290 32.06 -15.22 -4.80
N THR A 291 30.99 -15.62 -4.11
CA THR A 291 30.17 -16.75 -4.55
C THR A 291 29.28 -16.32 -5.72
N THR A 292 29.38 -16.98 -6.87
CA THR A 292 28.43 -16.77 -7.99
C THR A 292 26.99 -16.89 -7.49
N THR A 293 26.19 -15.87 -7.72
CA THR A 293 24.85 -15.72 -7.13
C THR A 293 23.90 -15.15 -8.16
N TYR A 294 22.66 -15.61 -8.14
CA TYR A 294 21.55 -15.01 -8.87
C TYR A 294 20.49 -14.59 -7.87
N TYR A 295 19.62 -13.65 -8.27
CA TYR A 295 18.61 -13.08 -7.38
C TYR A 295 17.19 -13.30 -7.87
N GLY A 296 16.20 -13.23 -6.97
CA GLY A 296 14.81 -13.66 -7.19
C GLY A 296 14.23 -13.27 -8.56
N ALA A 297 14.36 -12.00 -8.95
CA ALA A 297 13.91 -11.50 -10.25
C ALA A 297 14.60 -12.18 -11.46
N ALA A 298 15.87 -12.58 -11.37
CA ALA A 298 16.56 -13.32 -12.43
C ALA A 298 15.88 -14.66 -12.74
N TYR A 299 15.40 -15.36 -11.72
CA TYR A 299 14.66 -16.61 -11.92
C TYR A 299 13.24 -16.32 -12.41
N ARG A 300 12.55 -15.44 -11.70
CA ARG A 300 11.12 -15.22 -11.87
C ARG A 300 10.80 -14.44 -13.14
N VAL A 301 11.44 -13.29 -13.35
CA VAL A 301 11.18 -12.40 -14.49
C VAL A 301 11.91 -12.91 -15.74
N TYR A 302 13.24 -13.07 -15.65
CA TYR A 302 14.05 -13.37 -16.84
C TYR A 302 13.97 -14.82 -17.32
N LYS A 303 13.86 -15.81 -16.41
CA LYS A 303 13.82 -17.22 -16.79
C LYS A 303 12.41 -17.80 -16.92
N LYS A 304 11.49 -17.41 -16.05
CA LYS A 304 10.14 -18.00 -15.97
C LYS A 304 9.03 -17.10 -16.51
N HIS A 305 9.30 -15.82 -16.75
CA HIS A 305 8.28 -14.83 -17.13
C HIS A 305 7.07 -14.85 -16.17
N GLN A 306 7.32 -14.88 -14.87
CA GLN A 306 6.30 -15.00 -13.82
C GLN A 306 6.41 -13.84 -12.83
N PRO A 307 6.34 -12.56 -13.25
CA PRO A 307 6.55 -11.43 -12.36
C PRO A 307 5.57 -11.47 -11.16
N THR A 308 5.93 -10.78 -10.09
CA THR A 308 5.08 -10.65 -8.90
C THR A 308 5.24 -9.30 -8.24
N PHE A 309 4.16 -8.80 -7.62
CA PHE A 309 4.22 -7.64 -6.74
C PHE A 309 4.55 -8.00 -5.28
N ILE A 310 4.68 -9.29 -4.96
CA ILE A 310 4.97 -9.80 -3.61
C ILE A 310 6.45 -9.62 -3.27
N CYS A 311 6.72 -8.94 -2.15
CA CYS A 311 8.06 -8.84 -1.60
C CYS A 311 8.29 -9.89 -0.52
N LYS A 312 8.98 -10.97 -0.91
CA LYS A 312 9.13 -12.17 -0.07
C LYS A 312 9.78 -11.92 1.31
N TYR A 313 10.76 -11.02 1.40
CA TYR A 313 11.47 -10.75 2.65
C TYR A 313 11.28 -9.32 3.12
N THR A 314 10.90 -9.18 4.39
CA THR A 314 10.74 -7.89 5.07
C THR A 314 12.03 -7.06 5.04
N GLU A 315 13.19 -7.71 5.11
CA GLU A 315 14.52 -7.09 5.09
C GLU A 315 14.81 -6.35 3.76
N ASP A 316 14.17 -6.78 2.66
CA ASP A 316 14.29 -6.16 1.34
C ASP A 316 13.09 -5.30 0.95
N LEU A 317 12.06 -5.24 1.80
CA LEU A 317 10.98 -4.28 1.66
C LEU A 317 11.42 -2.96 2.29
N TYR A 318 12.04 -2.10 1.48
CA TYR A 318 12.54 -0.79 1.91
C TYR A 318 11.40 0.15 2.26
N THR A 319 11.29 0.52 3.54
CA THR A 319 10.27 1.44 4.05
C THR A 319 10.89 2.52 4.92
N THR A 320 10.14 3.60 5.17
CA THR A 320 10.60 4.65 6.08
C THR A 320 10.54 4.19 7.54
N LYS A 321 11.28 4.87 8.42
CA LYS A 321 11.22 4.63 9.88
C LYS A 321 9.81 4.78 10.49
N PHE A 322 8.91 5.46 9.80
CA PHE A 322 7.53 5.70 10.25
C PHE A 322 6.56 4.61 9.79
N SER A 323 7.00 3.74 8.87
CA SER A 323 6.17 2.65 8.36
C SER A 323 5.85 1.64 9.46
N PHE A 324 4.66 1.03 9.40
CA PHE A 324 4.35 -0.14 10.23
C PHE A 324 4.95 -1.45 9.70
N LYS A 325 5.34 -1.51 8.41
CA LYS A 325 5.87 -2.69 7.70
C LYS A 325 7.30 -2.49 7.17
N GLY A 326 7.88 -3.54 6.60
CA GLY A 326 9.21 -3.51 5.98
C GLY A 326 10.37 -3.32 6.96
N ASN A 327 11.54 -2.97 6.43
CA ASN A 327 12.79 -2.85 7.17
C ASN A 327 13.01 -1.50 7.86
N LYS A 328 12.19 -0.47 7.54
CA LYS A 328 12.15 0.83 8.22
C LYS A 328 13.47 1.65 8.16
N VAL A 329 14.29 1.44 7.13
CA VAL A 329 15.62 2.07 7.02
C VAL A 329 15.68 3.30 6.11
N LEU A 330 14.66 3.55 5.29
CA LEU A 330 14.70 4.68 4.36
C LEU A 330 14.63 6.03 5.09
N LYS A 331 15.49 6.96 4.65
CA LYS A 331 15.47 8.38 5.06
C LYS A 331 14.20 9.06 4.54
N TYR A 332 13.88 8.85 3.25
CA TYR A 332 12.73 9.40 2.55
C TYR A 332 11.88 8.30 1.89
N PRO A 333 10.57 8.50 1.68
CA PRO A 333 9.67 7.53 1.02
C PRO A 333 9.86 7.50 -0.50
N ILE A 334 11.08 7.27 -0.96
CA ILE A 334 11.48 7.26 -2.37
C ILE A 334 12.32 6.02 -2.70
N GLY A 335 12.15 5.51 -3.92
CA GLY A 335 12.92 4.39 -4.45
C GLY A 335 12.96 4.40 -5.97
N LEU A 336 13.11 3.19 -6.53
CA LEU A 336 13.10 2.94 -7.97
C LEU A 336 12.05 1.86 -8.29
N ILE A 337 11.67 1.77 -9.55
CA ILE A 337 10.74 0.75 -10.05
C ILE A 337 11.39 -0.64 -10.01
N THR A 338 10.60 -1.70 -9.82
CA THR A 338 11.11 -3.08 -9.89
C THR A 338 11.11 -3.63 -11.32
N ALA A 339 11.95 -4.63 -11.58
CA ALA A 339 11.90 -5.40 -12.83
C ALA A 339 10.52 -6.04 -13.05
N ASP A 340 9.91 -6.56 -11.98
CA ASP A 340 8.55 -7.12 -12.02
C ASP A 340 7.52 -6.06 -12.45
N GLU A 341 7.54 -4.86 -11.88
CA GLU A 341 6.65 -3.75 -12.25
C GLU A 341 6.80 -3.33 -13.71
N VAL A 342 8.04 -3.30 -14.22
CA VAL A 342 8.32 -3.04 -15.64
C VAL A 342 7.73 -4.14 -16.53
N TYR A 343 7.82 -5.40 -16.11
CA TYR A 343 7.27 -6.55 -16.84
C TYR A 343 5.73 -6.54 -16.86
N TYR A 344 5.10 -6.17 -15.73
CA TYR A 344 3.66 -5.93 -15.66
C TYR A 344 3.22 -4.78 -16.58
N ALA A 345 4.00 -3.70 -16.65
CA ALA A 345 3.72 -2.54 -17.51
C ALA A 345 3.74 -2.85 -19.01
N GLY A 346 4.32 -3.97 -19.43
CA GLY A 346 4.28 -4.43 -20.84
C GLY A 346 5.62 -4.85 -21.43
N SER A 347 6.72 -4.67 -20.69
CA SER A 347 8.05 -5.06 -21.16
C SER A 347 8.23 -6.58 -21.26
N LYS A 348 9.29 -6.98 -21.98
CA LYS A 348 9.81 -8.33 -22.12
C LYS A 348 11.33 -8.32 -22.24
N THR A 349 11.96 -9.46 -21.93
CA THR A 349 13.38 -9.73 -22.17
C THR A 349 13.65 -10.06 -23.64
N SER A 350 14.72 -9.51 -24.22
CA SER A 350 15.19 -9.83 -25.58
C SER A 350 14.28 -9.43 -26.75
N THR A 351 13.40 -8.44 -26.57
CA THR A 351 12.57 -7.85 -27.65
C THR A 351 12.34 -6.35 -27.44
N GLU A 352 12.23 -5.60 -28.55
CA GLU A 352 11.68 -4.23 -28.53
C GLU A 352 10.20 -4.28 -28.15
N ASN A 353 9.76 -3.35 -27.31
CA ASN A 353 8.39 -3.27 -26.81
C ASN A 353 7.85 -1.85 -26.98
N ASP A 354 6.53 -1.65 -26.99
CA ASP A 354 5.90 -0.32 -27.01
C ASP A 354 4.94 -0.15 -25.82
N TYR A 355 5.43 0.44 -24.73
CA TYR A 355 4.64 0.64 -23.51
C TYR A 355 5.02 1.95 -22.82
N TYR A 356 4.13 2.40 -21.94
CA TYR A 356 4.13 3.77 -21.45
C TYR A 356 5.34 4.22 -20.60
N LEU A 357 6.21 3.29 -20.18
CA LEU A 357 7.42 3.61 -19.41
C LEU A 357 8.61 3.96 -20.29
N ILE A 358 8.54 3.72 -21.60
CA ILE A 358 9.65 3.98 -22.52
C ILE A 358 9.86 5.48 -22.62
N THR A 359 11.08 5.92 -22.33
CA THR A 359 11.51 7.31 -22.45
C THR A 359 12.45 7.51 -23.64
N GLY A 360 12.98 6.44 -24.23
CA GLY A 360 14.06 6.51 -25.21
C GLY A 360 15.46 6.60 -24.60
N GLU A 361 15.60 6.32 -23.31
CA GLU A 361 16.88 6.17 -22.61
C GLU A 361 16.87 4.95 -21.69
N ASP A 362 18.07 4.41 -21.46
CA ASP A 362 18.27 3.31 -20.52
C ASP A 362 18.03 3.82 -19.09
N PHE A 363 17.26 3.11 -18.28
CA PHE A 363 17.05 3.48 -16.87
C PHE A 363 17.09 2.30 -15.91
N TRP A 364 17.58 2.56 -14.71
CA TRP A 364 17.75 1.57 -13.67
C TRP A 364 16.43 1.10 -13.07
N THR A 365 16.37 -0.19 -12.75
CA THR A 365 15.39 -0.74 -11.78
C THR A 365 16.07 -0.96 -10.43
N ILE A 366 15.30 -1.17 -9.37
CA ILE A 366 15.83 -1.57 -8.05
C ILE A 366 16.25 -3.05 -8.01
N SER A 367 15.85 -3.85 -9.00
CA SER A 367 15.91 -5.31 -8.93
C SER A 367 17.30 -5.85 -9.34
N PRO A 368 17.95 -6.64 -8.47
CA PRO A 368 19.22 -7.29 -8.78
C PRO A 368 19.01 -8.45 -9.75
N LEU A 369 20.04 -8.72 -10.58
CA LEU A 369 20.07 -9.91 -11.44
C LEU A 369 21.03 -10.97 -10.87
N GLY A 370 22.30 -10.62 -10.69
CA GLY A 370 23.30 -11.59 -10.30
C GLY A 370 24.73 -11.07 -10.20
N PHE A 371 25.57 -11.93 -9.63
CA PHE A 371 27.01 -11.82 -9.46
C PHE A 371 27.68 -13.05 -10.09
N TRP A 372 28.65 -12.86 -10.98
CA TRP A 372 29.43 -13.94 -11.61
C TRP A 372 30.90 -13.88 -11.21
N ALA A 373 31.35 -14.84 -10.42
CA ALA A 373 32.71 -14.90 -9.88
C ALA A 373 33.77 -15.14 -10.98
N ASP A 374 33.43 -15.96 -11.96
CA ASP A 374 34.29 -16.39 -13.07
C ASP A 374 34.41 -15.32 -14.18
N MET A 375 33.44 -14.41 -14.28
CA MET A 375 33.42 -13.33 -15.27
C MET A 375 34.05 -12.03 -14.75
N LYS A 376 35.23 -12.10 -14.12
CA LYS A 376 35.91 -10.92 -13.52
C LYS A 376 35.07 -10.22 -12.44
N LYS A 377 34.27 -10.96 -11.66
CA LYS A 377 33.37 -10.44 -10.62
C LYS A 377 32.32 -9.48 -11.17
N ASP A 378 31.67 -9.89 -12.24
CA ASP A 378 30.65 -9.08 -12.89
C ASP A 378 29.37 -9.04 -12.07
N ILE A 379 28.81 -7.85 -11.87
CA ILE A 379 27.60 -7.62 -11.08
C ILE A 379 26.61 -6.87 -11.95
N ARG A 380 25.41 -7.44 -12.07
CA ARG A 380 24.37 -6.90 -12.92
C ARG A 380 23.09 -6.65 -12.13
N VAL A 381 22.43 -5.56 -12.45
CA VAL A 381 21.07 -5.23 -12.03
C VAL A 381 20.21 -5.08 -13.28
N PHE A 382 18.91 -5.27 -13.12
CA PHE A 382 17.98 -5.11 -14.24
C PHE A 382 17.87 -3.63 -14.65
N THR A 383 17.83 -3.43 -15.96
CA THR A 383 17.75 -2.11 -16.61
C THR A 383 16.77 -2.19 -17.75
N VAL A 384 15.98 -1.14 -17.91
CA VAL A 384 15.13 -0.97 -19.08
C VAL A 384 15.96 -0.24 -20.13
N TYR A 385 16.15 -0.83 -21.30
CA TYR A 385 16.83 -0.16 -22.40
C TYR A 385 15.93 0.87 -23.08
N ALA A 386 16.54 1.79 -23.82
CA ALA A 386 15.87 2.80 -24.63
C ALA A 386 14.82 2.22 -25.59
N SER A 387 14.98 0.96 -26.00
CA SER A 387 14.03 0.19 -26.83
C SER A 387 12.82 -0.38 -26.07
N GLY A 388 12.76 -0.21 -24.75
CA GLY A 388 11.77 -0.83 -23.88
C GLY A 388 12.03 -2.30 -23.54
N GLU A 389 13.16 -2.85 -23.95
CA GLU A 389 13.60 -4.17 -23.50
C GLU A 389 13.99 -4.14 -22.02
N LEU A 390 13.52 -5.11 -21.23
CA LEU A 390 14.05 -5.33 -19.88
C LEU A 390 15.21 -6.31 -19.96
N ASP A 391 16.43 -5.82 -19.73
CA ASP A 391 17.66 -6.60 -19.72
C ASP A 391 18.51 -6.18 -18.52
N TYR A 392 19.84 -6.18 -18.64
CA TYR A 392 20.71 -5.90 -17.51
C TYR A 392 22.03 -5.26 -17.92
N ILE A 393 22.52 -4.36 -17.07
CA ILE A 393 23.85 -3.76 -17.24
C ILE A 393 24.67 -3.86 -15.96
N GLY A 394 25.95 -3.55 -16.10
CA GLY A 394 26.91 -3.61 -14.99
C GLY A 394 26.67 -2.46 -14.04
N ILE A 395 26.68 -2.72 -12.73
CA ILE A 395 26.39 -1.72 -11.70
C ILE A 395 27.28 -0.46 -11.76
N GLN A 396 28.46 -0.56 -12.38
CA GLN A 396 29.41 0.55 -12.56
C GLN A 396 29.14 1.38 -13.83
N SER A 397 28.19 0.98 -14.67
CA SER A 397 27.82 1.74 -15.87
C SER A 397 27.27 3.09 -15.48
N THR A 398 27.75 4.18 -16.07
CA THR A 398 27.21 5.52 -15.84
C THR A 398 26.08 5.88 -16.80
N ASP A 399 25.68 4.95 -17.68
CA ASP A 399 24.71 5.21 -18.74
C ASP A 399 23.26 5.00 -18.30
N GLY A 400 23.04 4.47 -17.08
CA GLY A 400 21.69 4.28 -16.56
C GLY A 400 21.11 5.56 -15.99
N ALA A 401 20.01 6.02 -16.59
CA ALA A 401 19.22 7.13 -16.10
C ALA A 401 18.51 6.78 -14.78
N VAL A 402 18.30 7.80 -13.94
CA VAL A 402 17.64 7.65 -12.64
C VAL A 402 16.22 8.19 -12.71
N ARG A 403 15.24 7.34 -12.39
CA ARG A 403 13.82 7.70 -12.37
C ARG A 403 13.23 7.42 -10.98
N PRO A 404 13.06 8.45 -10.14
CA PRO A 404 12.40 8.35 -8.86
C PRO A 404 11.02 7.67 -8.94
N VAL A 405 10.74 6.86 -7.93
CA VAL A 405 9.40 6.33 -7.65
C VAL A 405 8.99 6.73 -6.25
N ILE A 406 7.78 7.26 -6.12
CA ILE A 406 7.14 7.57 -4.83
C ILE A 406 5.74 6.96 -4.80
N ASN A 407 5.15 6.88 -3.61
CA ASN A 407 3.76 6.48 -3.45
C ASN A 407 2.97 7.67 -2.88
N LEU A 408 1.80 7.95 -3.43
CA LEU A 408 0.86 8.94 -2.88
C LEU A 408 -0.16 8.25 -1.97
N LYS A 409 -0.64 8.97 -0.95
CA LYS A 409 -1.63 8.44 0.00
C LYS A 409 -2.92 8.05 -0.71
N ALA A 410 -3.59 7.05 -0.14
CA ALA A 410 -4.81 6.49 -0.72
C ALA A 410 -6.01 7.46 -0.72
N ASP A 411 -6.06 8.39 0.23
CA ASP A 411 -7.20 9.27 0.52
C ASP A 411 -7.04 10.70 -0.02
N ILE A 412 -6.09 10.90 -0.93
CA ILE A 412 -5.99 12.15 -1.68
C ILE A 412 -7.20 12.31 -2.60
N LYS A 413 -7.59 13.55 -2.87
CA LYS A 413 -8.64 13.86 -3.84
C LYS A 413 -8.01 14.22 -5.17
N LEU A 414 -8.40 13.49 -6.22
CA LEU A 414 -7.92 13.73 -7.57
C LEU A 414 -8.91 14.55 -8.40
N ILE A 415 -8.36 15.29 -9.36
CA ILE A 415 -9.07 15.92 -10.49
C ILE A 415 -8.31 15.60 -11.79
N GLY A 416 -8.89 15.93 -12.93
CA GLY A 416 -8.32 15.61 -14.26
C GLY A 416 -8.69 14.21 -14.74
N SER A 417 -8.36 13.91 -15.98
CA SER A 417 -8.72 12.65 -16.65
C SER A 417 -7.55 11.68 -16.83
N GLY A 418 -6.34 12.09 -16.44
CA GLY A 418 -5.14 11.28 -16.55
C GLY A 418 -4.50 11.28 -17.94
N ILE A 419 -5.02 12.05 -18.89
CA ILE A 419 -4.40 12.21 -20.21
C ILE A 419 -3.33 13.29 -20.17
N MET A 420 -2.43 13.28 -21.15
CA MET A 420 -1.29 14.21 -21.20
C MET A 420 -1.69 15.70 -21.10
N SER A 421 -2.79 16.09 -21.76
CA SER A 421 -3.30 17.48 -21.74
C SER A 421 -4.13 17.82 -20.50
N ASP A 422 -4.56 16.82 -19.74
CA ASP A 422 -5.37 16.96 -18.53
C ASP A 422 -4.97 15.85 -17.52
N PRO A 423 -3.73 15.92 -17.00
CA PRO A 423 -3.19 14.90 -16.12
C PRO A 423 -3.98 14.87 -14.81
N TYR A 424 -3.93 13.75 -14.10
CA TYR A 424 -4.42 13.73 -12.73
C TYR A 424 -3.67 14.74 -11.88
N ARG A 425 -4.37 15.49 -11.04
CA ARG A 425 -3.80 16.43 -10.08
C ARG A 425 -4.43 16.21 -8.72
N ILE A 426 -3.69 16.52 -7.66
CA ILE A 426 -4.24 16.51 -6.31
C ILE A 426 -4.95 17.83 -6.06
N LYS A 427 -6.25 17.75 -5.75
CA LYS A 427 -7.05 18.93 -5.44
C LYS A 427 -6.47 19.66 -4.22
N GLY A 428 -6.12 20.94 -4.40
CA GLY A 428 -5.51 21.75 -3.34
C GLY A 428 -3.98 21.62 -3.20
N ALA A 429 -3.32 20.91 -4.12
CA ALA A 429 -1.85 20.89 -4.25
C ALA A 429 -1.42 21.22 -5.69
N GLU A 430 -2.23 22.03 -6.38
CA GLU A 430 -2.12 22.39 -7.81
C GLU A 430 -0.98 23.35 -8.12
#